data_AF-A0A819M6U6-F1
#
_entry.id   AF-A0A819M6U6-F1
#
_cell.length_a   1.000
_cell.length_b   1.000
_cell.length_c   1.000
_cell.angle_alpha   90.00
_cell.angle_beta   90.00
_cell.angle_gamma   90.00
#
_symmetry.space_group_name_H-M   'P 1'
#
loop_
_entity.id
_entity.type
_entity.pdbx_description
1 polymer ?
#
loop_
_entity_poly.entity_id
_entity_poly.type
_entity_poly.pdbx_seq_one_letter_code
_entity_poly.pdbx_strand_id
1 'polypeptide(L)'
;PARQNGAEVVPIINHLLETIVFDYIVYSYDWHPVNHISFVDNLRNRTRYIKGGYNASIQVYDTVTYTGPKYETEQVLWPAHCIQNTDDAKLHLDLIVNTDKNNIIHIRKGTDPDIDSYSAFADNIKVQKTVLDTELKKRNVTHVIVAGLALDFCVGATALDAMDLNYKTFVVEDASR
;
A
#
# COMPACT_ATOMS: atom_id res chain seq x y z
N PRO A 1 -3.60 11.15 -6.99
CA PRO A 1 -2.53 10.36 -7.67
C PRO A 1 -3.07 9.36 -8.71
N ALA A 2 -4.15 8.62 -8.42
CA ALA A 2 -4.74 7.63 -9.34
C ALA A 2 -5.69 8.22 -10.42
N ARG A 3 -5.80 9.55 -10.57
CA ARG A 3 -6.75 10.26 -11.47
C ARG A 3 -8.23 9.87 -11.32
N GLN A 4 -8.58 9.16 -10.26
CA GLN A 4 -9.95 8.79 -9.90
C GLN A 4 -10.34 9.45 -8.58
N ASN A 5 -11.65 9.64 -8.38
CA ASN A 5 -12.18 10.16 -7.12
C ASN A 5 -12.21 9.04 -6.08
N GLY A 6 -11.09 8.86 -5.38
CA GLY A 6 -10.93 7.80 -4.38
C GLY A 6 -11.95 7.86 -3.24
N ALA A 7 -12.55 9.03 -2.95
CA ALA A 7 -13.55 9.13 -1.89
C ALA A 7 -14.85 8.35 -2.19
N GLU A 8 -15.13 8.03 -3.46
CA GLU A 8 -16.34 7.29 -3.86
C GLU A 8 -16.38 5.86 -3.33
N VAL A 9 -15.24 5.26 -2.98
CA VAL A 9 -15.23 3.91 -2.39
C VAL A 9 -15.66 3.92 -0.93
N VAL A 10 -15.55 5.06 -0.23
CA VAL A 10 -15.77 5.15 1.23
C VAL A 10 -17.20 4.74 1.62
N PRO A 11 -18.28 5.25 0.99
CA PRO A 11 -19.64 4.81 1.32
C PRO A 11 -19.87 3.32 1.07
N ILE A 12 -19.22 2.75 0.06
CA ILE A 12 -19.37 1.33 -0.29
C ILE A 12 -18.64 0.46 0.73
N ILE A 13 -17.41 0.83 1.11
CA ILE A 13 -16.66 0.15 2.17
C ILE A 13 -17.43 0.22 3.49
N ASN A 14 -17.97 1.38 3.86
CA ASN A 14 -18.81 1.54 5.04
C ASN A 14 -20.02 0.61 5.01
N HIS A 15 -20.72 0.53 3.87
CA HIS A 15 -21.85 -0.37 3.72
C HIS A 15 -21.45 -1.84 3.91
N LEU A 16 -20.31 -2.28 3.39
CA LEU A 16 -19.79 -3.63 3.62
C LEU A 16 -19.50 -3.87 5.11
N LEU A 17 -18.86 -2.92 5.79
CA LEU A 17 -18.54 -3.01 7.21
C LEU A 17 -19.78 -3.07 8.10
N GLU A 18 -20.89 -2.47 7.69
CA GLU A 18 -22.16 -2.47 8.43
C GLU A 18 -23.04 -3.69 8.14
N THR A 19 -22.97 -4.24 6.93
CA THR A 19 -23.88 -5.30 6.47
C THR A 19 -23.29 -6.71 6.54
N ILE A 20 -21.96 -6.82 6.55
CA ILE A 20 -21.25 -8.10 6.59
C ILE A 20 -20.52 -8.22 7.92
N VAL A 21 -20.69 -9.37 8.58
CA VAL A 21 -19.92 -9.71 9.77
C VAL A 21 -18.58 -10.29 9.31
N PHE A 22 -17.50 -9.54 9.53
CA PHE A 22 -16.13 -10.00 9.32
C PHE A 22 -15.52 -10.46 10.65
N ASP A 23 -14.83 -11.60 10.65
CA ASP A 23 -14.07 -12.06 11.82
C ASP A 23 -12.95 -11.08 12.19
N TYR A 24 -12.30 -10.51 11.18
CA TYR A 24 -11.21 -9.54 11.32
C TYR A 24 -11.28 -8.48 10.23
N ILE A 25 -10.93 -7.24 10.58
CA ILE A 25 -10.81 -6.11 9.66
C ILE A 25 -9.37 -5.61 9.70
N VAL A 26 -8.77 -5.48 8.52
CA VAL A 26 -7.40 -4.98 8.36
C VAL A 26 -7.47 -3.59 7.73
N TYR A 27 -6.93 -2.59 8.40
CA TYR A 27 -6.69 -1.27 7.82
C TYR A 27 -5.21 -1.14 7.46
N SER A 28 -4.91 -0.96 6.18
CA SER A 28 -3.54 -0.68 5.73
C SER A 28 -3.35 0.83 5.48
N TYR A 29 -2.12 1.29 5.68
CA TYR A 29 -1.73 2.69 5.59
C TYR A 29 -0.43 2.77 4.80
N ASP A 30 -0.41 3.58 3.74
CA ASP A 30 0.88 4.12 3.29
C ASP A 30 1.44 5.03 4.38
N TRP A 31 2.72 4.83 4.69
CA TRP A 31 3.37 5.45 5.85
C TRP A 31 4.81 5.82 5.54
N HIS A 32 4.97 6.71 4.56
CA HIS A 32 6.25 6.99 3.93
C HIS A 32 7.09 8.02 4.68
N PRO A 33 8.39 7.79 4.92
CA PRO A 33 9.27 8.84 5.40
C PRO A 33 9.37 9.96 4.35
N VAL A 34 9.67 11.19 4.77
CA VAL A 34 9.75 12.35 3.85
C VAL A 34 10.74 12.16 2.71
N ASN A 35 11.79 11.35 2.94
CA ASN A 35 12.83 11.00 1.98
C ASN A 35 12.56 9.66 1.27
N HIS A 36 11.31 9.22 1.10
CA HIS A 36 10.99 7.93 0.48
C HIS A 36 11.37 7.86 -1.02
N ILE A 37 11.76 6.67 -1.49
CA ILE A 37 12.29 6.39 -2.85
C ILE A 37 11.28 6.61 -3.96
N SER A 38 10.01 6.47 -3.61
CA SER A 38 8.91 6.61 -4.56
C SER A 38 8.59 8.08 -4.89
N PHE A 39 9.10 9.06 -4.14
CA PHE A 39 8.78 10.47 -4.39
C PHE A 39 9.72 11.08 -5.45
N VAL A 40 9.13 11.69 -6.47
CA VAL A 40 9.87 12.34 -7.57
C VAL A 40 10.83 13.43 -7.07
N ASP A 41 10.44 14.17 -6.02
CA ASP A 41 11.24 15.26 -5.46
C ASP A 41 12.52 14.76 -4.78
N ASN A 42 12.55 13.48 -4.39
CA ASN A 42 13.70 12.88 -3.73
C ASN A 42 14.76 12.35 -4.70
N LEU A 43 14.51 12.31 -6.01
CA LEU A 43 15.41 11.68 -7.00
C LEU A 43 16.88 12.09 -6.84
N ARG A 44 17.15 13.38 -6.63
CA ARG A 44 18.53 13.93 -6.56
C ARG A 44 19.18 13.84 -5.19
N ASN A 45 18.41 13.49 -4.16
CA ASN A 45 18.83 13.51 -2.76
C ASN A 45 18.93 12.09 -2.19
N ARG A 46 19.45 11.13 -2.98
CA ARG A 46 19.60 9.72 -2.58
C ARG A 46 21.01 9.19 -2.83
N THR A 47 21.36 8.16 -2.07
CA THR A 47 22.59 7.38 -2.27
C THR A 47 22.49 6.41 -3.45
N ARG A 48 21.26 5.98 -3.82
CA ARG A 48 21.02 5.10 -4.97
C ARG A 48 21.03 5.91 -6.27
N TYR A 49 21.53 5.30 -7.35
CA TYR A 49 21.62 5.93 -8.67
C TYR A 49 20.51 5.42 -9.58
N ILE A 50 20.05 6.26 -10.51
CA ILE A 50 19.12 5.83 -11.56
C ILE A 50 19.91 5.22 -12.72
N LYS A 51 19.56 4.01 -13.12
CA LYS A 51 20.10 3.34 -14.31
C LYS A 51 19.80 4.19 -15.54
N GLY A 52 20.84 4.55 -16.30
CA GLY A 52 20.70 5.49 -17.44
C GLY A 52 20.85 6.97 -17.07
N GLY A 53 21.05 7.29 -15.79
CA GLY A 53 21.32 8.64 -15.29
C GLY A 53 20.06 9.51 -15.11
N TYR A 54 20.28 10.73 -14.61
CA TYR A 54 19.23 11.73 -14.44
C TYR A 54 19.03 12.47 -15.77
N ASN A 55 18.09 12.01 -16.60
CA ASN A 55 17.66 12.83 -17.74
C ASN A 55 16.82 14.01 -17.23
N ALA A 56 16.82 15.15 -17.93
CA ALA A 56 16.08 16.35 -17.53
C ALA A 56 14.55 16.21 -17.69
N SER A 57 14.06 15.01 -18.00
CA SER A 57 12.68 14.71 -18.40
C SER A 57 11.96 13.72 -17.48
N ILE A 58 12.56 13.25 -16.38
CA ILE A 58 11.86 12.37 -15.43
C ILE A 58 10.72 13.15 -14.77
N GLN A 59 9.50 12.63 -14.86
CA GLN A 59 8.29 13.22 -14.33
C GLN A 59 7.59 12.30 -13.33
N VAL A 60 6.57 12.85 -12.65
CA VAL A 60 5.64 12.05 -11.86
C VAL A 60 5.01 10.98 -12.76
N TYR A 61 4.87 9.77 -12.23
CA TYR A 61 4.36 8.54 -12.86
C TYR A 61 5.32 7.85 -13.83
N ASP A 62 6.51 8.38 -14.06
CA ASP A 62 7.55 7.63 -14.77
C ASP A 62 8.07 6.47 -13.91
N THR A 63 8.44 5.38 -14.57
CA THR A 63 9.16 4.28 -13.94
C THR A 63 10.66 4.48 -14.12
N VAL A 64 11.39 4.42 -13.00
CA VAL A 64 12.85 4.45 -12.99
C VAL A 64 13.40 3.16 -12.39
N THR A 65 14.61 2.79 -12.79
CA THR A 65 15.32 1.68 -12.18
C THR A 65 16.42 2.22 -11.27
N TYR A 66 16.29 2.03 -9.96
CA TYR A 66 17.34 2.36 -9.00
C TYR A 66 18.35 1.23 -8.89
N THR A 67 19.63 1.56 -9.03
CA THR A 67 20.77 0.67 -8.79
C THR A 67 21.57 1.15 -7.58
N GLY A 68 22.27 0.24 -6.92
CA GLY A 68 22.99 0.54 -5.69
C GLY A 68 23.44 -0.72 -4.95
N PRO A 69 23.95 -0.60 -3.72
CA PRO A 69 24.70 -1.68 -3.06
C PRO A 69 23.87 -2.88 -2.62
N LYS A 70 22.52 -2.80 -2.61
CA LYS A 70 21.65 -3.90 -2.19
C LYS A 70 20.94 -4.58 -3.35
N TYR A 71 19.99 -3.89 -3.98
CA TYR A 71 19.12 -4.44 -5.00
C TYR A 71 18.99 -3.48 -6.19
N GLU A 72 18.70 -4.03 -7.38
CA GLU A 72 18.11 -3.26 -8.47
C GLU A 72 16.59 -3.22 -8.25
N THR A 73 15.95 -2.06 -8.39
CA THR A 73 14.52 -1.91 -8.12
C THR A 73 13.87 -1.00 -9.15
N GLU A 74 12.85 -1.49 -9.84
CA GLU A 74 11.94 -0.65 -10.62
C GLU A 74 10.97 0.07 -9.68
N GLN A 75 10.81 1.37 -9.89
CA GLN A 75 10.02 2.25 -9.04
C GLN A 75 9.22 3.22 -9.90
N VAL A 76 7.90 3.18 -9.77
CA VAL A 76 7.03 4.25 -10.28
C VAL A 76 7.18 5.47 -9.36
N LEU A 77 7.38 6.65 -9.94
CA LEU A 77 7.53 7.88 -9.18
C LEU A 77 6.17 8.53 -8.91
N TRP A 78 6.01 9.07 -7.72
CA TRP A 78 4.79 9.68 -7.23
C TRP A 78 5.07 11.09 -6.71
N PRO A 79 4.04 11.97 -6.62
CA PRO A 79 4.14 13.13 -5.74
C PRO A 79 4.37 12.64 -4.31
N ALA A 80 4.93 13.50 -3.45
CA ALA A 80 4.95 13.21 -2.03
C ALA A 80 3.51 13.01 -1.51
N HIS A 81 3.28 11.92 -0.78
CA HIS A 81 1.97 11.54 -0.25
C HIS A 81 2.14 10.65 0.98
N CYS A 82 1.10 10.55 1.81
CA CYS A 82 1.02 9.69 2.98
C CYS A 82 2.27 9.77 3.86
N ILE A 83 2.82 10.98 4.03
CA ILE A 83 4.04 11.19 4.82
C ILE A 83 3.72 10.90 6.30
N GLN A 84 4.62 10.18 6.96
CA GLN A 84 4.45 9.79 8.37
C GLN A 84 4.08 10.98 9.25
N ASN A 85 3.06 10.77 10.09
CA ASN A 85 2.55 11.74 11.06
C ASN A 85 1.93 13.01 10.46
N THR A 86 1.59 13.00 9.17
CA THR A 86 0.81 14.08 8.53
C THR A 86 -0.67 13.70 8.43
N ASP A 87 -1.54 14.68 8.17
CA ASP A 87 -2.97 14.44 7.95
C ASP A 87 -3.23 13.59 6.69
N ASP A 88 -2.38 13.70 5.67
CA ASP A 88 -2.47 12.95 4.42
C ASP A 88 -2.29 11.43 4.61
N ALA A 89 -1.64 11.01 5.71
CA ALA A 89 -1.43 9.60 6.04
C ALA A 89 -2.54 9.00 6.92
N LYS A 90 -3.57 9.78 7.26
CA LYS A 90 -4.72 9.30 8.05
C LYS A 90 -5.74 8.62 7.14
N LEU A 91 -6.55 7.73 7.71
CA LEU A 91 -7.74 7.24 7.02
C LEU A 91 -8.69 8.41 6.72
N HIS A 92 -9.47 8.27 5.66
CA HIS A 92 -10.51 9.22 5.32
C HIS A 92 -11.47 9.40 6.50
N LEU A 93 -11.86 10.65 6.80
CA LEU A 93 -12.66 10.99 7.99
C LEU A 93 -14.01 10.27 8.02
N ASP A 94 -14.60 10.06 6.84
CA ASP A 94 -15.90 9.39 6.71
C ASP A 94 -15.79 7.85 6.70
N LEU A 95 -14.58 7.27 6.70
CA LEU A 95 -14.43 5.81 6.78
C LEU A 95 -14.80 5.34 8.19
N ILE A 96 -15.73 4.40 8.28
CA ILE A 96 -16.08 3.76 9.54
C ILE A 96 -14.89 2.92 9.99
N VAL A 97 -14.32 3.30 11.13
CA VAL A 97 -13.28 2.52 11.80
C VAL A 97 -13.93 1.81 12.98
N ASN A 98 -14.05 0.49 12.88
CA ASN A 98 -14.56 -0.35 13.97
C ASN A 98 -13.76 -0.07 15.26
N THR A 99 -14.40 -0.18 16.43
CA THR A 99 -13.76 0.08 17.73
C THR A 99 -13.44 -1.20 18.51
N ASP A 100 -13.89 -2.37 18.04
CA ASP A 100 -13.53 -3.65 18.67
C ASP A 100 -12.07 -4.04 18.36
N LYS A 101 -11.18 -3.68 19.29
CA LYS A 101 -9.74 -3.89 19.15
C LYS A 101 -9.34 -5.35 18.98
N ASN A 102 -10.18 -6.32 19.38
CA ASN A 102 -9.82 -7.73 19.25
C ASN A 102 -9.87 -8.21 17.79
N ASN A 103 -10.65 -7.51 16.94
CA ASN A 103 -10.91 -7.91 15.57
C ASN A 103 -10.24 -6.99 14.54
N ILE A 104 -9.38 -6.05 14.98
CA ILE A 104 -8.77 -5.04 14.11
C ILE A 104 -7.27 -5.19 14.05
N ILE A 105 -6.73 -5.11 12.84
CA ILE A 105 -5.28 -5.11 12.58
C ILE A 105 -4.94 -3.85 11.79
N HIS A 106 -3.97 -3.09 12.27
CA HIS A 106 -3.43 -1.94 11.54
C HIS A 106 -2.07 -2.29 10.95
N ILE A 107 -1.90 -2.09 9.64
CA ILE A 107 -0.66 -2.36 8.91
C ILE A 107 -0.14 -1.08 8.28
N ARG A 108 1.04 -0.64 8.68
CA ARG A 108 1.78 0.44 8.00
C ARG A 108 2.74 -0.19 7.00
N LYS A 109 2.70 0.27 5.75
CA LYS A 109 3.57 -0.16 4.65
C LYS A 109 4.33 1.03 4.06
N GLY A 110 5.37 0.75 3.28
CA GLY A 110 6.19 1.78 2.64
C GLY A 110 7.07 2.59 3.61
N THR A 111 7.44 1.99 4.74
CA THR A 111 8.18 2.67 5.82
C THR A 111 9.68 2.72 5.60
N ASP A 112 10.22 1.85 4.74
CA ASP A 112 11.65 1.86 4.38
C ASP A 112 11.90 2.99 3.38
N PRO A 113 12.82 3.94 3.65
CA PRO A 113 13.08 5.02 2.71
C PRO A 113 13.55 4.54 1.34
N ASP A 114 14.20 3.37 1.24
CA ASP A 114 14.84 2.87 0.02
C ASP A 114 14.04 1.78 -0.73
N ILE A 115 12.91 1.33 -0.19
CA ILE A 115 12.08 0.28 -0.80
C ILE A 115 10.60 0.59 -0.58
N ASP A 116 9.87 0.75 -1.70
CA ASP A 116 8.43 0.96 -1.67
C ASP A 116 7.65 -0.36 -1.43
N SER A 117 6.40 -0.24 -0.99
CA SER A 117 5.55 -1.38 -0.64
C SER A 117 4.09 -1.07 -0.98
N TYR A 118 3.63 -1.60 -2.12
CA TYR A 118 2.22 -1.55 -2.51
C TYR A 118 1.39 -2.56 -1.74
N SER A 119 1.89 -3.79 -1.60
CA SER A 119 1.20 -4.84 -0.87
C SER A 119 1.21 -4.60 0.64
N ALA A 120 0.09 -4.89 1.30
CA ALA A 120 0.03 -4.92 2.76
C ALA A 120 0.80 -6.11 3.37
N PHE A 121 1.26 -7.09 2.57
CA PHE A 121 2.00 -8.27 3.05
C PHE A 121 3.53 -8.10 3.00
N ALA A 122 4.06 -7.44 1.97
CA ALA A 122 5.50 -7.30 1.78
C ALA A 122 5.84 -6.09 0.91
N ASP A 123 7.11 -5.69 0.96
CA ASP A 123 7.66 -4.69 0.06
C ASP A 123 7.67 -5.16 -1.41
N ASN A 124 7.89 -4.22 -2.35
CA ASN A 124 7.76 -4.47 -3.78
C ASN A 124 8.78 -5.50 -4.31
N ILE A 125 9.85 -5.77 -3.57
CA ILE A 125 10.89 -6.76 -3.93
C ILE A 125 10.92 -7.98 -3.01
N LYS A 126 9.91 -8.12 -2.14
CA LYS A 126 9.69 -9.24 -1.20
C LYS A 126 10.84 -9.47 -0.20
N VAL A 127 11.62 -8.44 0.11
CA VAL A 127 12.73 -8.53 1.07
C VAL A 127 12.21 -8.40 2.50
N GLN A 128 11.37 -7.42 2.76
CA GLN A 128 10.72 -7.19 4.05
C GLN A 128 9.24 -7.56 3.97
N LYS A 129 8.80 -8.34 4.95
CA LYS A 129 7.40 -8.69 5.16
C LYS A 129 6.82 -7.85 6.27
N THR A 130 5.57 -7.45 6.12
CA THR A 130 4.80 -6.91 7.24
C THR A 130 4.40 -8.05 8.19
N VAL A 131 3.78 -7.71 9.31
CA VAL A 131 3.26 -8.71 10.25
C VAL A 131 1.96 -9.38 9.78
N LEU A 132 1.36 -8.91 8.66
CA LEU A 132 0.00 -9.29 8.28
C LEU A 132 -0.17 -10.80 8.11
N ASP A 133 0.68 -11.46 7.32
CA ASP A 133 0.60 -12.91 7.10
C ASP A 133 0.69 -13.69 8.42
N THR A 134 1.62 -13.29 9.29
CA THR A 134 1.80 -13.90 10.60
C THR A 134 0.54 -13.73 11.47
N GLU A 135 -0.07 -12.56 11.46
CA GLU A 135 -1.27 -12.28 12.25
C GLU A 135 -2.50 -13.00 11.72
N LEU A 136 -2.67 -13.11 10.39
CA LEU A 136 -3.76 -13.85 9.77
C LEU A 136 -3.64 -15.36 10.03
N LYS A 137 -2.43 -15.94 9.91
CA LYS A 137 -2.17 -17.36 10.21
C LYS A 137 -2.44 -17.72 11.66
N LYS A 138 -2.00 -16.89 12.61
CA LYS A 138 -2.29 -17.09 14.05
C LYS A 138 -3.79 -17.15 14.34
N ARG A 139 -4.60 -16.49 13.51
CA ARG A 139 -6.06 -16.41 13.62
C ARG A 139 -6.79 -17.44 12.75
N ASN A 140 -6.06 -18.33 12.08
CA ASN A 140 -6.60 -19.33 11.16
C ASN A 140 -7.45 -18.71 10.04
N VAL A 141 -7.11 -17.50 9.59
CA VAL A 141 -7.79 -16.86 8.45
C VAL A 141 -7.48 -17.64 7.18
N THR A 142 -8.51 -17.92 6.39
CA THR A 142 -8.41 -18.69 5.13
C THR A 142 -8.86 -17.91 3.91
N HIS A 143 -9.63 -16.84 4.10
CA HIS A 143 -10.18 -16.00 3.05
C HIS A 143 -9.79 -14.54 3.30
N VAL A 144 -9.42 -13.83 2.23
CA VAL A 144 -9.07 -12.42 2.27
C VAL A 144 -9.93 -11.69 1.25
N ILE A 145 -10.61 -10.64 1.71
CA ILE A 145 -11.41 -9.75 0.86
C ILE A 145 -10.71 -8.40 0.86
N VAL A 146 -10.36 -7.90 -0.32
CA VAL A 146 -9.59 -6.66 -0.51
C VAL A 146 -10.49 -5.61 -1.14
N ALA A 147 -10.46 -4.39 -0.59
CA ALA A 147 -11.13 -3.21 -1.11
C ALA A 147 -10.27 -1.97 -0.77
N GLY A 148 -10.50 -0.85 -1.45
CA GLY A 148 -9.80 0.41 -1.20
C GLY A 148 -9.05 0.94 -2.42
N LEU A 149 -7.87 1.53 -2.20
CA LEU A 149 -7.17 2.30 -3.22
C LEU A 149 -5.66 1.96 -3.24
N ALA A 150 -4.99 2.01 -4.39
CA ALA A 150 -5.54 2.01 -5.75
C ALA A 150 -5.71 0.56 -6.26
N LEU A 151 -6.69 0.32 -7.14
CA LEU A 151 -7.05 -0.98 -7.69
C LEU A 151 -5.84 -1.67 -8.36
N ASP A 152 -5.13 -0.93 -9.21
CA ASP A 152 -3.99 -1.38 -10.01
C ASP A 152 -2.64 -1.32 -9.28
N PHE A 153 -2.62 -0.83 -8.03
CA PHE A 153 -1.43 -0.80 -7.18
C PHE A 153 -1.65 -1.56 -5.87
N CYS A 154 -2.01 -0.87 -4.79
CA CYS A 154 -2.04 -1.44 -3.46
C CYS A 154 -3.07 -2.58 -3.32
N VAL A 155 -4.26 -2.43 -3.91
CA VAL A 155 -5.30 -3.47 -3.88
C VAL A 155 -4.83 -4.69 -4.67
N GLY A 156 -4.44 -4.50 -5.93
CA GLY A 156 -3.95 -5.58 -6.80
C GLY A 156 -2.74 -6.31 -6.22
N ALA A 157 -1.72 -5.57 -5.77
CA ALA A 157 -0.52 -6.15 -5.17
C ALA A 157 -0.83 -6.92 -3.87
N THR A 158 -1.73 -6.40 -3.03
CA THR A 158 -2.16 -7.10 -1.81
C THR A 158 -2.93 -8.38 -2.15
N ALA A 159 -3.81 -8.33 -3.15
CA ALA A 159 -4.59 -9.48 -3.58
C ALA A 159 -3.70 -10.58 -4.17
N LEU A 160 -2.74 -10.22 -5.02
CA LEU A 160 -1.77 -11.16 -5.59
C LEU A 160 -0.91 -11.81 -4.50
N ASP A 161 -0.39 -11.02 -3.56
CA ASP A 161 0.37 -11.57 -2.43
C ASP A 161 -0.46 -12.49 -1.55
N ALA A 162 -1.74 -12.17 -1.33
CA ALA A 162 -2.64 -13.04 -0.58
C ALA A 162 -2.84 -14.39 -1.30
N MET A 163 -2.97 -14.38 -2.62
CA MET A 163 -3.04 -15.61 -3.44
C MET A 163 -1.75 -16.42 -3.35
N ASP A 164 -0.59 -15.78 -3.47
CA ASP A 164 0.72 -16.44 -3.35
C ASP A 164 0.93 -17.06 -1.96
N LEU A 165 0.33 -16.48 -0.93
CA LEU A 165 0.33 -16.98 0.44
C LEU A 165 -0.76 -18.05 0.70
N ASN A 166 -1.51 -18.45 -0.34
CA ASN A 166 -2.57 -19.46 -0.32
C ASN A 166 -3.88 -19.05 0.40
N TYR A 167 -4.17 -17.75 0.52
CA TYR A 167 -5.49 -17.30 0.92
C TYR A 167 -6.46 -17.34 -0.27
N LYS A 168 -7.71 -17.76 -0.03
CA LYS A 168 -8.79 -17.56 -1.00
C LYS A 168 -9.11 -16.07 -1.06
N THR A 169 -8.78 -15.46 -2.19
CA THR A 169 -8.74 -14.00 -2.29
C THR A 169 -9.81 -13.46 -3.21
N PHE A 170 -10.49 -12.41 -2.76
CA PHE A 170 -11.52 -11.69 -3.51
C PHE A 170 -11.19 -10.21 -3.51
N VAL A 171 -11.44 -9.53 -4.62
CA VAL A 171 -11.39 -8.07 -4.72
C VAL A 171 -12.82 -7.57 -4.87
N VAL A 172 -13.21 -6.59 -4.06
CA VAL A 172 -14.50 -5.92 -4.22
C VAL A 172 -14.30 -4.75 -5.17
N GLU A 173 -14.52 -5.00 -6.45
CA GLU A 173 -14.28 -4.04 -7.54
C GLU A 173 -15.07 -2.74 -7.35
N ASP A 174 -16.35 -2.84 -6.97
CA ASP A 174 -17.19 -1.66 -6.71
C ASP A 174 -16.61 -0.76 -5.60
N ALA A 175 -15.94 -1.37 -4.61
CA ALA A 175 -15.27 -0.70 -3.49
C ALA A 175 -13.78 -0.43 -3.76
N SER A 176 -13.35 -0.45 -5.02
CA SER A 176 -11.98 -0.19 -5.45
C SER A 176 -11.92 0.79 -6.63
N ARG A 177 -10.85 1.59 -6.71
CA ARG A 177 -10.60 2.55 -7.80
C ARG A 177 -9.13 2.57 -8.16
#